data_AF-A0A2K0U529-F1
#
_entry.id   AF-A0A2K0U529-F1
#
_cell.length_a   1.000
_cell.length_b   1.000
_cell.length_c   1.000
_cell.angle_alpha   90.00
_cell.angle_beta   90.00
_cell.angle_gamma   90.00
#
_symmetry.space_group_name_H-M   'P 1'
#
loop_
_entity.id
_entity.type
_entity.pdbx_description
1 polymer ?
#
loop_
_entity_poly.entity_id
_entity_poly.type
_entity_poly.pdbx_seq_one_letter_code
_entity_poly.pdbx_strand_id
1 'polypeptide(L)' 'MRFSTTVAYLAACLAAPATALAIWGDSASALDASLKVPGENPIEYCSADRDDDLIEIKKVDLAPNPPKP' A
#
# COMPACT_ATOMS: atom_id res chain seq x y z
N MET A 1 46.47 -22.81 -7.72
CA MET A 1 45.23 -23.56 -7.46
C MET A 1 44.69 -23.20 -6.10
N ARG A 2 43.49 -22.63 -5.98
CA ARG A 2 42.63 -22.71 -4.79
C ARG A 2 41.17 -22.50 -5.24
N PHE A 3 40.52 -23.59 -5.61
CA PHE A 3 39.06 -23.69 -5.69
C PHE A 3 38.57 -24.31 -4.37
N SER A 4 37.29 -24.09 -4.04
CA SER A 4 36.50 -24.84 -3.06
C SER A 4 36.27 -24.18 -1.69
N THR A 5 35.10 -23.54 -1.56
CA THR A 5 34.22 -23.56 -0.38
C THR A 5 32.79 -23.21 -0.86
N THR A 6 32.02 -24.18 -1.37
CA THR A 6 30.89 -24.84 -0.64
C THR A 6 29.85 -23.85 -0.13
N VAL A 7 28.76 -23.57 -0.86
CA VAL A 7 27.49 -24.34 -0.84
C VAL A 7 27.07 -24.69 0.59
N ALA A 8 26.52 -23.74 1.37
CA ALA A 8 25.90 -24.03 2.68
C ALA A 8 24.94 -22.94 3.20
N TYR A 9 24.30 -22.14 2.35
CA TYR A 9 23.36 -21.10 2.80
C TYR A 9 22.01 -21.16 2.05
N LEU A 10 21.41 -22.35 1.97
CA LEU A 10 20.15 -22.57 1.23
C LEU A 10 18.98 -23.09 2.11
N ALA A 11 19.01 -22.93 3.43
CA ALA A 11 17.99 -23.59 4.27
C ALA A 11 17.68 -22.88 5.59
N ALA A 12 17.17 -21.64 5.54
CA ALA A 12 16.42 -21.08 6.67
C ALA A 12 15.69 -19.80 6.23
N CYS A 13 14.39 -19.89 5.91
CA CYS A 13 13.36 -18.87 6.17
C CYS A 13 12.11 -19.15 5.31
N LEU A 14 11.45 -20.28 5.54
CA LEU A 14 10.09 -20.57 5.07
C LEU A 14 9.09 -20.47 6.23
N ALA A 15 8.99 -19.31 6.87
CA ALA A 15 7.94 -19.05 7.86
C ALA A 15 7.28 -17.70 7.54
N ALA A 16 6.33 -17.73 6.60
CA ALA A 16 5.47 -16.59 6.30
C ALA A 16 4.37 -16.47 7.37
N PRO A 17 4.15 -15.29 7.98
CA PRO A 17 2.93 -15.04 8.72
C PRO A 17 1.79 -14.73 7.73
N ALA A 18 0.75 -15.56 7.78
CA ALA A 18 -0.55 -15.30 7.19
C ALA A 18 -1.34 -14.38 8.14
N THR A 19 -1.52 -13.12 7.76
CA THR A 19 -2.43 -12.16 8.42
C THR A 19 -3.04 -11.28 7.34
N ALA A 20 -4.33 -10.99 7.25
CA ALA A 20 -5.58 -11.56 7.73
C ALA A 20 -6.64 -10.79 6.91
N LEU A 21 -7.62 -11.50 6.35
CA LEU A 21 -8.80 -10.91 5.73
C LEU A 21 -9.65 -10.24 6.83
N ALA A 22 -9.88 -8.92 6.74
CA ALA A 22 -10.95 -8.21 7.44
C ALA A 22 -11.24 -6.86 6.76
N ILE A 23 -12.35 -6.75 6.01
CA ILE A 23 -13.66 -6.25 6.49
C ILE A 23 -13.70 -4.71 6.36
N TRP A 24 -13.99 -4.17 5.16
CA TRP A 24 -15.33 -3.87 4.65
C TRP A 24 -16.04 -2.70 5.36
N GLY A 25 -16.68 -1.86 4.53
CA GLY A 25 -18.01 -1.36 4.84
C GLY A 25 -18.04 0.12 5.22
N ASP A 26 -18.40 0.93 4.24
CA ASP A 26 -19.17 2.18 4.39
C ASP A 26 -18.91 2.96 5.69
N SER A 27 -17.65 3.18 6.00
CA SER A 27 -17.30 4.20 6.97
C SER A 27 -17.22 5.47 6.14
N ALA A 28 -18.36 6.11 5.94
CA ALA A 28 -18.41 7.53 5.67
C ALA A 28 -17.90 8.25 6.94
N SER A 29 -16.61 8.03 7.24
CA SER A 29 -15.81 8.91 8.08
C SER A 29 -16.04 10.29 7.51
N ALA A 30 -16.45 11.24 8.34
CA ALA A 30 -16.58 12.63 7.95
C ALA A 30 -15.31 12.99 7.18
N LEU A 31 -15.42 13.14 5.85
CA LEU A 31 -14.29 13.26 4.96
C LEU A 31 -13.56 14.53 5.36
N ASP A 32 -12.40 14.38 6.00
CA ASP A 32 -11.53 15.51 6.20
C ASP A 32 -11.04 15.90 4.80
N ALA A 33 -11.45 17.08 4.34
CA ALA A 33 -11.08 17.57 3.03
C ALA A 33 -9.54 17.64 2.86
N SER A 34 -8.78 17.72 3.95
CA SER A 34 -7.32 17.68 3.94
C SER A 34 -6.74 16.32 3.54
N LEU A 35 -7.49 15.23 3.74
CA LEU A 35 -7.07 13.88 3.39
C LEU A 35 -7.51 13.46 1.99
N LYS A 36 -8.29 14.28 1.27
CA LYS A 36 -8.78 13.89 -0.05
C LYS A 36 -7.65 13.87 -1.09
N VAL A 37 -7.50 12.74 -1.79
CA VAL A 37 -6.58 12.68 -2.95
C VAL A 37 -7.21 13.41 -4.14
N PRO A 38 -6.48 14.34 -4.80
CA PRO A 38 -7.02 15.07 -5.95
C PRO A 38 -7.46 14.14 -7.10
N GLY A 39 -8.62 14.42 -7.72
CA GLY A 39 -9.17 13.68 -8.85
C GLY A 39 -10.37 12.78 -8.52
N GLU A 40 -10.87 12.07 -9.53
CA GLU A 40 -12.05 11.21 -9.43
C GLU A 40 -11.66 9.81 -8.93
N ASN A 41 -11.55 9.68 -7.61
CA ASN A 41 -11.14 8.44 -6.97
C ASN A 41 -11.83 8.24 -5.60
N PRO A 42 -11.92 7.00 -5.10
CA PRO A 42 -12.48 6.71 -3.79
C PRO A 42 -11.41 6.70 -2.68
N ILE A 43 -10.16 7.06 -2.97
CA ILE A 43 -9.03 6.94 -2.02
C ILE A 43 -8.77 8.26 -1.28
N GLU A 44 -8.05 8.14 -0.17
CA GLU A 44 -7.70 9.21 0.74
C GLU A 44 -6.25 9.01 1.20
N TYR A 45 -5.61 10.09 1.65
CA TYR A 45 -4.32 10.01 2.33
C TYR A 45 -4.50 9.44 3.74
N CYS A 46 -3.52 8.66 4.19
CA CYS A 46 -3.54 8.08 5.53
C CYS A 46 -3.17 9.09 6.64
N SER A 47 -2.46 10.17 6.29
CA SER A 47 -1.97 11.21 7.19
C SER A 47 -2.21 12.58 6.56
N ALA A 48 -2.58 13.56 7.39
CA ALA A 48 -2.70 14.96 6.98
C ALA A 48 -1.33 15.64 6.86
N ASP A 49 -0.36 15.22 7.67
CA ASP A 49 1.03 15.67 7.56
C ASP A 49 1.75 14.82 6.51
N ARG A 50 2.29 15.51 5.50
CA ARG A 50 2.90 14.95 4.29
C ARG A 50 4.13 15.75 3.84
N ASP A 51 4.67 16.60 4.70
CA ASP A 51 5.81 17.48 4.34
C ASP A 51 7.09 16.66 4.05
N ASP A 52 7.20 15.49 4.67
CA ASP A 52 8.32 14.54 4.48
C ASP A 52 8.05 13.49 3.39
N ASP A 53 6.91 13.54 2.69
CA ASP A 53 6.61 12.60 1.61
C ASP A 53 7.58 12.82 0.44
N LEU A 54 8.35 11.78 0.10
CA LEU A 54 9.24 11.83 -1.08
C LEU A 54 8.47 11.89 -2.41
N ILE A 55 7.19 11.49 -2.41
CA ILE A 55 6.35 11.38 -3.60
C ILE A 55 5.06 12.16 -3.40
N GLU A 56 4.84 13.13 -4.27
CA GLU A 56 3.60 13.89 -4.35
C GLU A 56 2.60 13.21 -5.29
N ILE A 57 1.44 12.79 -4.75
CA ILE A 57 0.33 12.32 -5.58
C ILE A 57 -0.42 13.54 -6.12
N LYS A 58 -0.15 13.92 -7.36
CA LYS A 58 -0.78 15.10 -8.00
C LYS A 58 -2.24 14.89 -8.36
N LYS A 59 -2.60 13.70 -8.83
CA LYS A 59 -3.97 13.34 -9.21
C LYS A 59 -4.13 11.84 -9.37
N VAL A 60 -5.31 11.33 -9.02
CA VAL A 60 -5.76 9.98 -9.35
C VAL A 60 -7.18 10.05 -9.90
N ASP A 61 -7.37 9.53 -11.11
CA ASP A 61 -8.69 9.32 -11.70
C ASP A 61 -8.88 7.83 -11.99
N LEU A 62 -9.99 7.25 -11.52
CA LEU A 62 -10.35 5.87 -11.78
C LEU A 62 -11.56 5.80 -12.70
N ALA A 63 -11.58 4.81 -13.59
CA ALA A 63 -12.72 4.51 -14.45
C ALA A 63 -12.86 2.99 -14.63
N PRO A 64 -13.97 2.38 -14.21
CA PRO A 64 -15.09 2.99 -13.50
C PRO A 64 -14.70 3.47 -12.09
N ASN A 65 -15.37 4.50 -11.59
CA ASN A 65 -15.26 4.97 -10.21
C ASN A 65 -16.64 4.86 -9.53
N PRO A 66 -16.86 3.93 -8.59
CA PRO A 66 -15.89 2.95 -8.07
C PRO A 66 -15.50 1.85 -9.07
N PRO A 67 -14.33 1.20 -8.89
CA PRO A 67 -13.91 0.07 -9.72
C PRO A 67 -14.93 -1.10 -9.68
N LYS A 68 -15.10 -1.79 -10.81
CA LYS A 68 -15.94 -2.99 -10.89
C LYS A 68 -15.12 -4.24 -10.50
N PRO A 69 -15.75 -5.24 -9.87
CA PRO A 69 -15.10 -6.52 -9.55
C PRO A 69 -14.63 -7.29 -10.78
#